data_AF-A0A1M4PT05-F1
#
_entry.id   AF-A0A1M4PT05-F1
#
_cell.length_a   1.000
_cell.length_b   1.000
_cell.length_c   1.000
_cell.angle_alpha   90.00
_cell.angle_beta   90.00
_cell.angle_gamma   90.00
#
_symmetry.space_group_name_H-M   'P 1'
#
loop_
_entity.id
_entity.type
_entity.pdbx_description
1 polymer ?
#
loop_
_entity_poly.entity_id
_entity_poly.type
_entity_poly.pdbx_seq_one_letter_code
_entity_poly.pdbx_strand_id
1 'polypeptide(L)'
;MQEIFNSLMLKQNNTLRIKHKELFFNRILVNDSTSYELPERFYNEFKGSGGSSSKSAIKIQLQYDLLTGNFLCCDIFDGTTGDCNYLETMDKYTQEGDLRLADLGYFKIDYLKSINDKKAFFISKLKNNTVIYIKNPDPKRKANGEILKPSEYIRIDILELIKPLTDGETIELKDIYIGSKKELKTRLIITKLSKENKRKREIKHLNAVKRNRGTINDRSIAWNEVNAYITNVPEEILSAE
;
A
#
# COMPACT_ATOMS: atom_id res chain seq x y z
N MET A 1 10.96 -6.29 -24.98
CA MET A 1 10.30 -6.53 -23.68
C MET A 1 8.88 -5.96 -23.65
N GLN A 2 8.71 -4.67 -23.97
CA GLN A 2 7.42 -3.99 -24.03
C GLN A 2 6.39 -4.71 -24.95
N GLU A 3 6.79 -5.08 -26.17
CA GLU A 3 5.90 -5.80 -27.10
C GLU A 3 5.44 -7.16 -26.58
N ILE A 4 6.36 -7.91 -25.95
CA ILE A 4 6.06 -9.23 -25.38
C ILE A 4 5.06 -9.08 -24.23
N PHE A 5 5.28 -8.12 -23.34
CA PHE A 5 4.35 -7.86 -22.25
C PHE A 5 2.99 -7.39 -22.76
N ASN A 6 2.93 -6.45 -23.71
CA ASN A 6 1.66 -6.00 -24.29
C ASN A 6 0.89 -7.17 -24.91
N SER A 7 1.60 -8.04 -25.66
CA SER A 7 1.03 -9.26 -26.24
C SER A 7 0.50 -10.22 -25.17
N LEU A 8 1.26 -10.44 -24.09
CA LEU A 8 0.85 -11.29 -22.98
C LEU A 8 -0.32 -10.69 -22.19
N MET A 9 -0.30 -9.40 -21.92
CA MET A 9 -1.37 -8.68 -21.23
C MET A 9 -2.67 -8.75 -22.02
N LEU A 10 -2.65 -8.48 -23.33
CA LEU A 10 -3.84 -8.66 -24.18
C LEU A 10 -4.32 -10.11 -24.23
N LYS A 11 -3.40 -11.08 -24.09
CA LYS A 11 -3.72 -12.51 -24.08
C LYS A 11 -4.32 -12.99 -22.76
N GLN A 12 -3.86 -12.45 -21.63
CA GLN A 12 -4.17 -12.96 -20.29
C GLN A 12 -5.14 -12.06 -19.50
N ASN A 13 -5.17 -10.75 -19.79
CA ASN A 13 -5.98 -9.79 -19.06
C ASN A 13 -7.32 -9.56 -19.78
N ASN A 14 -8.35 -10.28 -19.34
CA ASN A 14 -9.71 -10.12 -19.87
C ASN A 14 -10.25 -8.70 -19.70
N THR A 15 -9.76 -7.95 -18.70
CA THR A 15 -10.09 -6.53 -18.48
C THR A 15 -9.83 -5.72 -19.75
N LEU A 16 -8.67 -5.91 -20.39
CA LEU A 16 -8.29 -5.20 -21.63
C LEU A 16 -9.16 -5.56 -22.85
N ARG A 17 -9.91 -6.66 -22.79
CA ARG A 17 -10.78 -7.13 -23.89
C ARG A 17 -12.20 -6.62 -23.77
N ILE A 18 -12.57 -6.11 -22.60
CA ILE A 18 -13.91 -5.63 -22.32
C ILE A 18 -13.89 -4.12 -22.48
N LYS A 19 -14.78 -3.57 -23.31
CA LYS A 19 -15.02 -2.12 -23.29
C LYS A 19 -15.59 -1.75 -21.93
N HIS A 20 -14.80 -1.07 -21.12
CA HIS A 20 -15.29 -0.51 -19.88
C HIS A 20 -16.31 0.59 -20.20
N LYS A 21 -17.48 0.54 -19.54
CA LYS A 21 -18.34 1.73 -19.41
C LYS A 21 -17.53 2.83 -18.71
N GLU A 22 -17.92 4.10 -18.91
CA GLU A 22 -17.28 5.27 -18.29
C GLU A 22 -16.86 4.97 -16.84
N LEU A 23 -15.56 4.75 -16.66
CA LEU A 23 -14.97 4.55 -15.34
C LEU A 23 -14.77 5.91 -14.71
N PHE A 24 -14.96 5.97 -13.40
CA PHE A 24 -14.68 7.18 -12.63
C PHE A 24 -13.20 7.59 -12.70
N PHE A 25 -12.30 6.63 -12.91
CA PHE A 25 -10.86 6.88 -13.01
C PHE A 25 -10.42 6.99 -14.47
N ASN A 26 -9.53 7.95 -14.74
CA ASN A 26 -8.92 8.13 -16.06
C ASN A 26 -7.98 6.97 -16.41
N ARG A 27 -7.18 6.52 -15.44
CA ARG A 27 -6.23 5.40 -15.56
C ARG A 27 -6.16 4.64 -14.24
N ILE A 28 -5.81 3.35 -14.29
CA ILE A 28 -5.50 2.56 -13.10
C ILE A 28 -4.03 2.17 -13.18
N LEU A 29 -3.19 2.89 -12.45
CA LEU A 29 -1.75 2.71 -12.49
C LEU A 29 -1.32 1.69 -11.44
N VAL A 30 -0.76 0.59 -11.92
CA VAL A 30 -0.20 -0.49 -11.10
C VAL A 30 1.32 -0.39 -11.12
N ASN A 31 1.91 -0.49 -9.93
CA ASN A 31 3.35 -0.58 -9.74
C ASN A 31 3.72 -1.87 -9.04
N ASP A 32 4.69 -2.59 -9.61
CA ASP A 32 5.26 -3.79 -9.02
C ASP A 32 6.75 -3.88 -9.32
N SER A 33 7.49 -4.59 -8.46
CA SER A 33 8.90 -4.87 -8.68
C SER A 33 9.19 -6.36 -8.64
N THR A 34 10.18 -6.77 -9.43
CA THR A 34 10.70 -8.12 -9.38
C THR A 34 12.22 -8.08 -9.30
N SER A 35 12.81 -9.05 -8.62
CA SER A 35 14.25 -9.16 -8.48
C SER A 35 14.75 -10.49 -9.02
N TYR A 36 15.90 -10.43 -9.70
CA TYR A 36 16.54 -11.60 -10.30
C TYR A 36 18.01 -11.64 -9.92
N GLU A 37 18.49 -12.82 -9.54
CA GLU A 37 19.90 -13.03 -9.19
C GLU A 37 20.77 -13.07 -10.45
N LEU A 38 21.94 -12.44 -10.39
CA LEU A 38 22.90 -12.42 -11.48
C LEU A 38 24.19 -13.16 -11.10
N PRO A 39 24.94 -13.66 -12.10
CA PRO A 39 26.28 -14.15 -11.88
C PRO A 39 27.18 -13.12 -11.17
N GLU A 40 28.07 -13.58 -10.27
CA GLU A 40 28.89 -12.69 -9.44
C GLU A 40 29.73 -11.67 -10.23
N ARG A 41 30.07 -11.97 -11.50
CA ARG A 41 30.81 -11.06 -12.38
C ARG A 41 30.15 -9.69 -12.56
N PHE A 42 28.83 -9.60 -12.38
CA PHE A 42 28.07 -8.36 -12.50
C PHE A 42 28.00 -7.54 -11.20
N TYR A 43 28.70 -7.95 -10.14
CA TYR A 43 28.66 -7.28 -8.83
C TYR A 43 28.94 -5.77 -8.88
N ASN A 44 29.89 -5.35 -9.72
CA ASN A 44 30.29 -3.95 -9.83
C ASN A 44 29.22 -3.07 -10.51
N GLU A 45 28.35 -3.68 -11.33
CA GLU A 45 27.28 -2.99 -12.06
C GLU A 45 25.94 -3.11 -11.33
N PHE A 46 25.66 -4.28 -10.74
CA PHE A 46 24.39 -4.60 -10.10
C PHE A 46 24.63 -5.27 -8.75
N LYS A 47 24.51 -4.48 -7.69
CA LYS A 47 24.77 -4.95 -6.33
C LYS A 47 23.59 -5.76 -5.79
N GLY A 48 23.89 -6.97 -5.33
CA GLY A 48 22.98 -7.81 -4.55
C GLY A 48 23.17 -7.63 -3.04
N SER A 49 22.22 -8.13 -2.27
CA SER A 49 22.21 -8.00 -0.80
C SER A 49 23.35 -8.76 -0.10
N GLY A 50 23.95 -9.75 -0.77
CA GLY A 50 25.05 -10.56 -0.23
C GLY A 50 24.66 -11.39 1.00
N GLY A 51 25.66 -11.82 1.77
CA GLY A 51 25.47 -12.70 2.94
C GLY A 51 24.97 -14.08 2.53
N SER A 52 23.81 -14.50 3.02
CA SER A 52 23.12 -15.72 2.58
C SER A 52 22.27 -15.52 1.30
N SER A 53 22.35 -14.34 0.68
CA SER A 53 21.70 -14.00 -0.60
C SER A 53 22.74 -13.80 -1.70
N SER A 54 22.31 -13.63 -2.95
CA SER A 54 23.21 -13.37 -4.08
C SER A 54 24.04 -12.10 -3.91
N LYS A 55 25.32 -12.16 -4.32
CA LYS A 55 26.22 -11.00 -4.34
C LYS A 55 25.84 -9.99 -5.43
N SER A 56 25.33 -10.46 -6.57
CA SER A 56 24.84 -9.62 -7.66
C SER A 56 23.39 -9.95 -7.97
N ALA A 57 22.56 -8.92 -8.11
CA ALA A 57 21.15 -9.06 -8.44
C ALA A 57 20.65 -7.76 -9.06
N ILE A 58 19.66 -7.89 -9.94
CA ILE A 58 18.91 -6.77 -10.50
C ILE A 58 17.53 -6.69 -9.86
N LYS A 59 17.01 -5.47 -9.78
CA LYS A 59 15.61 -5.20 -9.52
C LYS A 59 15.03 -4.48 -10.72
N ILE A 60 13.91 -4.99 -11.23
CA ILE A 60 13.14 -4.40 -12.31
C ILE A 60 11.89 -3.80 -11.70
N GLN A 61 11.70 -2.50 -11.90
CA GLN A 61 10.53 -1.73 -11.50
C GLN A 61 9.62 -1.56 -12.72
N LEU A 62 8.35 -1.95 -12.61
CA LEU A 62 7.38 -1.84 -13.68
C LEU A 62 6.21 -0.95 -13.27
N GLN A 63 5.88 0.01 -14.12
CA GLN A 63 4.65 0.79 -14.04
C GLN A 63 3.84 0.65 -15.32
N TYR A 64 2.56 0.31 -15.19
CA TYR A 64 1.66 0.22 -16.33
C TYR A 64 0.23 0.64 -15.97
N ASP A 65 -0.52 1.05 -16.98
CA ASP A 65 -1.95 1.30 -16.88
C ASP A 65 -2.71 0.00 -17.12
N LEU A 66 -3.48 -0.44 -16.12
CA LEU A 66 -4.23 -1.68 -16.15
C LEU A 66 -5.37 -1.67 -17.17
N LEU A 67 -5.92 -0.49 -17.50
CA LEU A 67 -7.06 -0.36 -18.41
C LEU A 67 -6.67 -0.45 -19.88
N THR A 68 -5.48 0.05 -20.22
CA THR A 68 -4.97 0.08 -21.60
C THR A 68 -3.84 -0.91 -21.85
N GLY A 69 -3.19 -1.39 -20.79
CA GLY A 69 -1.96 -2.18 -20.88
C GLY A 69 -0.73 -1.34 -21.23
N ASN A 70 -0.86 -0.01 -21.30
CA ASN A 70 0.24 0.86 -21.67
C ASN A 70 1.34 0.84 -20.61
N PHE A 71 2.58 0.68 -21.05
CA PHE A 71 3.75 0.88 -20.21
C PHE A 71 3.96 2.35 -19.92
N LEU A 72 4.17 2.68 -18.66
CA LEU A 72 4.64 3.99 -18.25
C LEU A 72 6.15 3.96 -18.02
N CYS A 73 6.64 2.96 -17.28
CA CYS A 73 8.07 2.82 -16.98
C CYS A 73 8.48 1.35 -16.84
N CYS A 74 9.73 1.05 -17.18
CA CYS A 74 10.39 -0.21 -16.89
C CYS A 74 11.86 0.07 -16.59
N ASP A 75 12.17 0.27 -15.32
CA ASP A 75 13.49 0.75 -14.87
C ASP A 75 14.25 -0.37 -14.14
N ILE A 76 15.57 -0.39 -14.31
CA ILE A 76 16.45 -1.38 -13.72
C ILE A 76 17.31 -0.72 -12.65
N PHE A 77 17.38 -1.37 -11.49
CA PHE A 77 18.15 -0.94 -10.34
C PHE A 77 18.97 -2.10 -9.77
N ASP A 78 19.88 -1.77 -8.85
CA ASP A 78 20.49 -2.76 -7.96
C ASP A 78 19.44 -3.59 -7.22
N GLY A 79 19.72 -4.87 -7.02
CA GLY A 79 18.89 -5.76 -6.22
C GLY A 79 18.71 -5.30 -4.77
N THR A 80 19.63 -4.48 -4.26
CA THR A 80 19.52 -3.87 -2.92
C THR A 80 18.58 -2.67 -2.83
N THR A 81 18.13 -2.11 -3.96
CA THR A 81 17.30 -0.91 -3.95
C THR A 81 15.92 -1.22 -3.38
N GLY A 82 15.53 -0.49 -2.34
CA GLY A 82 14.21 -0.58 -1.73
C GLY A 82 13.13 0.01 -2.63
N ASP A 83 11.93 -0.56 -2.61
CA ASP A 83 10.82 -0.14 -3.47
C ASP A 83 10.39 1.31 -3.20
N CYS A 84 10.52 1.77 -1.96
CA CYS A 84 10.24 3.14 -1.57
C CYS A 84 11.14 4.20 -2.26
N ASN A 85 12.28 3.80 -2.82
CA ASN A 85 13.14 4.71 -3.58
C ASN A 85 12.58 5.02 -4.97
N TYR A 86 11.60 4.26 -5.46
CA TYR A 86 10.97 4.47 -6.76
C TYR A 86 9.77 5.43 -6.72
N LEU A 87 9.41 5.91 -5.53
CA LEU A 87 8.22 6.74 -5.31
C LEU A 87 8.27 8.07 -6.05
N GLU A 88 9.44 8.67 -6.22
CA GLU A 88 9.58 9.92 -6.97
C GLU A 88 9.24 9.72 -8.45
N THR A 89 9.76 8.64 -9.07
CA THR A 89 9.41 8.26 -10.44
C THR A 89 7.93 7.98 -10.55
N MET A 90 7.37 7.19 -9.63
CA MET A 90 5.93 6.94 -9.59
C MET A 90 5.16 8.25 -9.55
N ASP A 91 5.50 9.15 -8.62
CA ASP A 91 4.78 10.40 -8.43
C ASP A 91 4.84 11.33 -9.66
N LYS A 92 5.95 11.36 -10.37
CA LYS A 92 6.12 12.13 -11.62
C LYS A 92 5.07 11.78 -12.68
N TYR A 93 4.63 10.52 -12.75
CA TYR A 93 3.64 10.06 -13.72
C TYR A 93 2.19 10.13 -13.22
N THR A 94 1.97 10.47 -11.95
CA THR A 94 0.62 10.64 -11.38
C THR A 94 -0.03 11.88 -11.94
N GLN A 95 -1.24 11.72 -12.47
CA GLN A 95 -2.08 12.79 -13.02
C GLN A 95 -3.44 12.79 -12.31
N GLU A 96 -4.15 13.92 -12.43
CA GLU A 96 -5.51 14.08 -11.90
C GLU A 96 -6.44 12.97 -12.42
N GLY A 97 -7.25 12.40 -11.52
CA GLY A 97 -8.17 11.31 -11.84
C GLY A 97 -7.56 9.92 -12.00
N ASP A 98 -6.24 9.75 -11.82
CA ASP A 98 -5.62 8.42 -11.78
C ASP A 98 -5.98 7.66 -10.48
N LEU A 99 -6.11 6.34 -10.56
CA LEU A 99 -6.08 5.46 -9.39
C LEU A 99 -4.73 4.77 -9.27
N ARG A 100 -4.11 4.86 -8.09
CA ARG A 100 -2.82 4.25 -7.75
C ARG A 100 -2.99 2.98 -6.94
N LEU A 101 -2.41 1.89 -7.45
CA LEU A 101 -2.31 0.60 -6.78
C LEU A 101 -0.85 0.20 -6.66
N ALA A 102 -0.39 -0.03 -5.43
CA ALA A 102 0.98 -0.46 -5.16
C ALA A 102 1.05 -1.35 -3.91
N ASP A 103 2.10 -2.18 -3.85
CA ASP A 103 2.45 -2.99 -2.69
C ASP A 103 2.79 -2.14 -1.45
N LEU A 104 2.78 -2.76 -0.26
CA LEU A 104 3.12 -2.13 1.02
C LEU A 104 4.57 -1.59 1.09
N GLY A 105 5.50 -2.09 0.29
CA GLY A 105 6.87 -1.61 0.12
C GLY A 105 6.95 -0.20 -0.45
N TYR A 106 5.90 0.23 -1.16
CA TYR A 106 5.73 1.61 -1.67
C TYR A 106 4.99 2.53 -0.69
N PHE A 107 4.65 2.04 0.51
CA PHE A 107 3.90 2.84 1.48
C PHE A 107 4.76 3.99 2.06
N LYS A 108 4.38 5.22 1.72
CA LYS A 108 4.83 6.46 2.38
C LYS A 108 3.67 7.44 2.48
N ILE A 109 3.45 8.00 3.66
CA ILE A 109 2.37 8.98 3.90
C ILE A 109 2.55 10.21 3.01
N ASP A 110 3.79 10.70 2.85
CA ASP A 110 4.08 11.86 1.99
C ASP A 110 3.74 11.60 0.52
N TYR A 111 3.96 10.36 0.04
CA TYR A 111 3.57 9.97 -1.32
C TYR A 111 2.05 9.90 -1.49
N LEU A 112 1.34 9.29 -0.54
CA LEU A 112 -0.14 9.27 -0.56
C LEU A 112 -0.73 10.68 -0.48
N LYS A 113 -0.08 11.59 0.26
CA LYS A 113 -0.43 13.01 0.29
C LYS A 113 -0.23 13.66 -1.07
N SER A 114 0.91 13.43 -1.74
CA SER A 114 1.16 13.94 -3.09
C SER A 114 0.09 13.48 -4.10
N ILE A 115 -0.30 12.19 -4.05
CA ILE A 115 -1.39 11.65 -4.87
C ILE A 115 -2.68 12.43 -4.61
N ASN A 116 -3.05 12.62 -3.34
CA ASN A 116 -4.25 13.36 -2.96
C ASN A 116 -4.20 14.83 -3.40
N ASP A 117 -3.07 15.50 -3.23
CA ASP A 117 -2.88 16.91 -3.60
C ASP A 117 -2.98 17.11 -5.13
N LYS A 118 -2.63 16.09 -5.91
CA LYS A 118 -2.83 16.03 -7.37
C LYS A 118 -4.26 15.69 -7.79
N LYS A 119 -5.19 15.56 -6.85
CA LYS A 119 -6.57 15.08 -7.08
C LYS A 119 -6.62 13.71 -7.77
N ALA A 120 -5.62 12.88 -7.46
CA ALA A 120 -5.60 11.48 -7.83
C ALA A 120 -6.03 10.63 -6.63
N PHE A 121 -6.28 9.35 -6.91
CA PHE A 121 -6.80 8.40 -5.96
C PHE A 121 -5.78 7.30 -5.65
N PHE A 122 -5.87 6.71 -4.47
CA PHE A 122 -5.08 5.54 -4.10
C PHE A 122 -5.90 4.49 -3.36
N ILE A 123 -5.51 3.23 -3.51
CA ILE A 123 -5.85 2.17 -2.55
C ILE A 123 -4.54 1.57 -2.10
N SER A 124 -4.26 1.65 -0.79
CA SER A 124 -3.03 1.14 -0.21
C SER A 124 -3.32 0.27 0.98
N LYS A 125 -2.57 -0.83 1.14
CA LYS A 125 -2.50 -1.51 2.44
C LYS A 125 -1.96 -0.54 3.49
N LEU A 126 -2.52 -0.62 4.68
CA LEU A 126 -2.05 0.16 5.81
C LEU A 126 -0.84 -0.52 6.46
N LYS A 127 0.23 0.24 6.68
CA LYS A 127 1.41 -0.26 7.39
C LYS A 127 1.15 -0.34 8.89
N ASN A 128 1.54 -1.44 9.53
CA ASN A 128 1.23 -1.79 10.92
C ASN A 128 1.66 -0.77 11.99
N ASN A 129 2.63 0.08 11.69
CA ASN A 129 3.14 1.13 12.59
C ASN A 129 2.55 2.52 12.29
N THR A 130 1.59 2.60 11.37
CA THR A 130 0.92 3.87 11.04
C THR A 130 0.02 4.27 12.20
N VAL A 131 0.18 5.52 12.66
CA VAL A 131 -0.70 6.09 13.67
C VAL A 131 -1.93 6.69 13.00
N ILE A 132 -3.10 6.38 13.56
CA ILE A 132 -4.41 6.76 13.03
C ILE A 132 -5.17 7.54 14.08
N TYR A 133 -5.92 8.54 13.62
CA TYR A 133 -6.73 9.41 14.44
C TYR A 133 -8.13 9.58 13.84
N ILE A 134 -9.12 9.83 14.69
CA ILE A 134 -10.41 10.43 14.32
C ILE A 134 -10.55 11.79 14.97
N LYS A 135 -11.33 12.66 14.35
CA LYS A 135 -11.67 13.95 14.95
C LYS A 135 -12.51 13.71 16.21
N ASN A 136 -12.14 14.37 17.30
CA ASN A 136 -12.88 14.26 18.56
C ASN A 136 -14.21 15.03 18.43
N PRO A 137 -15.38 14.39 18.64
CA PRO A 137 -16.66 15.08 18.63
C PRO A 137 -16.82 16.08 19.78
N ASP A 138 -16.13 15.86 20.92
CA ASP A 138 -16.16 16.74 22.08
C ASP A 138 -14.73 17.13 22.54
N PRO A 139 -14.08 18.06 21.81
CA PRO A 139 -12.75 18.51 22.15
C PRO A 139 -12.78 19.46 23.35
N LYS A 140 -11.94 19.19 24.35
CA LYS A 140 -11.72 20.11 25.48
C LYS A 140 -11.36 21.52 24.99
N ARG A 141 -11.94 22.53 25.63
CA ARG A 141 -11.71 23.94 25.31
C ARG A 141 -10.94 24.65 26.42
N LYS A 142 -10.14 25.64 26.03
CA LYS A 142 -9.53 26.60 26.96
C LYS A 142 -10.60 27.56 27.48
N ALA A 143 -10.27 28.34 28.52
CA ALA A 143 -11.14 29.36 29.08
C ALA A 143 -11.59 30.44 28.04
N ASN A 144 -10.80 30.66 26.99
CA ASN A 144 -11.11 31.58 25.89
C ASN A 144 -11.99 30.96 24.79
N GLY A 145 -12.46 29.72 24.95
CA GLY A 145 -13.31 29.01 23.99
C GLY A 145 -12.58 28.27 22.86
N GLU A 146 -11.26 28.46 22.71
CA GLU A 146 -10.45 27.75 21.71
C GLU A 146 -10.31 26.25 22.05
N ILE A 147 -10.29 25.41 21.01
CA ILE A 147 -10.01 23.97 21.16
C ILE A 147 -8.57 23.77 21.65
N LEU A 148 -8.41 22.89 22.63
CA LEU A 148 -7.11 22.41 23.06
C LEU A 148 -6.58 21.43 22.00
N LYS A 149 -5.54 21.81 21.25
CA LYS A 149 -4.98 20.98 20.15
C LYS A 149 -4.79 19.48 20.50
N PRO A 150 -4.29 19.10 21.70
CA PRO A 150 -4.23 17.70 22.14
C PRO A 150 -5.58 16.95 22.20
N SER A 151 -6.70 17.64 22.47
CA SER A 151 -8.04 17.04 22.56
C SER A 151 -8.78 17.04 21.22
N GLU A 152 -8.23 17.65 20.18
CA GLU A 152 -8.89 17.77 18.87
C GLU A 152 -9.05 16.42 18.16
N TYR A 153 -8.15 15.46 18.44
CA TYR A 153 -8.12 14.15 17.80
C TYR A 153 -7.96 13.03 18.80
N ILE A 154 -8.67 11.93 18.59
CA ILE A 154 -8.56 10.70 19.36
C ILE A 154 -7.73 9.70 18.54
N ARG A 155 -6.66 9.17 19.14
CA ARG A 155 -5.87 8.10 18.53
C ARG A 155 -6.68 6.80 18.58
N ILE A 156 -6.70 6.06 17.48
CA ILE A 156 -7.34 4.75 17.42
C ILE A 156 -6.29 3.63 17.37
N ASP A 157 -6.58 2.53 18.06
CA ASP A 157 -5.90 1.25 17.85
C ASP A 157 -6.80 0.31 17.06
N ILE A 158 -6.34 -0.08 15.86
CA ILE A 158 -7.06 -1.05 15.01
C ILE A 158 -7.30 -2.36 15.74
N LEU A 159 -6.37 -2.80 16.59
CA LEU A 159 -6.52 -4.06 17.30
C LEU A 159 -7.68 -4.02 18.30
N GLU A 160 -7.97 -2.86 18.88
CA GLU A 160 -9.15 -2.67 19.74
C GLU A 160 -10.44 -2.62 18.91
N LEU A 161 -10.40 -2.00 17.72
CA LEU A 161 -11.56 -1.92 16.82
C LEU A 161 -12.06 -3.30 16.34
N ILE A 162 -11.14 -4.24 16.11
CA ILE A 162 -11.49 -5.56 15.55
C ILE A 162 -11.94 -6.58 16.60
N LYS A 163 -11.70 -6.32 17.90
CA LYS A 163 -12.07 -7.25 18.98
C LYS A 163 -13.55 -7.66 18.92
N PRO A 164 -14.51 -6.73 18.79
CA PRO A 164 -15.93 -7.08 18.75
C PRO A 164 -16.38 -7.74 17.44
N LEU A 165 -15.56 -7.69 16.37
CA LEU A 165 -15.95 -8.20 15.05
C LEU A 165 -15.96 -9.73 15.00
N THR A 166 -16.80 -10.27 14.14
CA THR A 166 -16.81 -11.68 13.76
C THR A 166 -15.78 -11.99 12.66
N ASP A 167 -15.37 -13.24 12.53
CA ASP A 167 -14.40 -13.66 11.49
C ASP A 167 -14.99 -13.40 10.09
N GLY A 168 -14.27 -12.64 9.26
CA GLY A 168 -14.71 -12.23 7.92
C GLY A 168 -15.45 -10.90 7.87
N GLU A 169 -15.85 -10.35 9.03
CA GLU A 169 -16.55 -9.07 9.10
C GLU A 169 -15.65 -7.91 8.70
N THR A 170 -16.22 -6.98 7.94
CA THR A 170 -15.56 -5.77 7.47
C THR A 170 -16.25 -4.55 8.06
N ILE A 171 -15.45 -3.63 8.60
CA ILE A 171 -15.90 -2.31 9.01
C ILE A 171 -15.20 -1.23 8.20
N GLU A 172 -15.89 -0.12 8.04
CA GLU A 172 -15.34 1.07 7.42
C GLU A 172 -15.39 2.25 8.40
N LEU A 173 -14.26 2.93 8.57
CA LEU A 173 -14.18 4.22 9.25
C LEU A 173 -13.93 5.31 8.22
N LYS A 174 -14.92 6.20 8.09
CA LYS A 174 -14.81 7.42 7.30
C LYS A 174 -14.03 8.47 8.08
N ASP A 175 -13.43 9.41 7.37
CA ASP A 175 -12.83 10.60 7.96
C ASP A 175 -11.74 10.33 9.01
N ILE A 176 -10.90 9.33 8.75
CA ILE A 176 -9.71 9.09 9.57
C ILE A 176 -8.54 9.95 9.09
N TYR A 177 -7.62 10.24 10.00
CA TYR A 177 -6.40 11.01 9.73
C TYR A 177 -5.18 10.15 10.02
N ILE A 178 -4.26 10.05 9.07
CA ILE A 178 -3.05 9.24 9.23
C ILE A 178 -1.78 10.08 9.37
N GLY A 179 -0.81 9.53 10.10
CA GLY A 179 0.50 10.13 10.31
C GLY A 179 0.59 11.04 11.53
N SER A 180 1.82 11.31 11.98
CA SER A 180 2.08 12.10 13.20
C SER A 180 1.49 13.51 13.12
N LYS A 181 1.45 14.09 11.91
CA LYS A 181 0.91 15.43 11.66
C LYS A 181 -0.60 15.46 11.40
N LYS A 182 -1.25 14.30 11.24
CA LYS A 182 -2.71 14.18 10.97
C LYS A 182 -3.17 14.94 9.71
N GLU A 183 -2.31 14.98 8.69
CA GLU A 183 -2.52 15.84 7.52
C GLU A 183 -3.31 15.15 6.40
N LEU A 184 -3.37 13.82 6.38
CA LEU A 184 -4.03 13.08 5.32
C LEU A 184 -5.34 12.47 5.84
N LYS A 185 -6.45 13.07 5.42
CA LYS A 185 -7.80 12.56 5.64
C LYS A 185 -8.10 11.44 4.63
N THR A 186 -8.55 10.28 5.09
CA THR A 186 -8.78 9.10 4.25
C THR A 186 -9.87 8.21 4.86
N ARG A 187 -10.30 7.20 4.12
CA ARG A 187 -11.16 6.11 4.61
C ARG A 187 -10.28 4.94 5.04
N LEU A 188 -10.72 4.22 6.04
CA LEU A 188 -10.07 3.00 6.55
C LEU A 188 -11.04 1.84 6.47
N ILE A 189 -10.67 0.81 5.71
CA ILE A 189 -11.44 -0.41 5.53
C ILE A 189 -10.70 -1.53 6.24
N ILE A 190 -11.34 -2.15 7.23
CA ILE A 190 -10.73 -3.17 8.08
C ILE A 190 -11.57 -4.44 7.99
N THR A 191 -10.96 -5.54 7.59
CA THR A 191 -11.57 -6.87 7.62
C THR A 191 -10.88 -7.73 8.68
N LYS A 192 -11.65 -8.33 9.57
CA LYS A 192 -11.16 -9.37 10.49
C LYS A 192 -11.02 -10.68 9.72
N LEU A 193 -9.85 -11.29 9.78
CA LEU A 193 -9.58 -12.52 9.03
C LEU A 193 -10.08 -13.76 9.76
N SER A 194 -10.54 -14.74 8.97
CA SER A 194 -10.87 -16.06 9.48
C SER A 194 -9.66 -16.75 10.11
N LYS A 195 -9.91 -17.63 11.08
CA LYS A 195 -8.88 -18.50 11.70
C LYS A 195 -8.00 -19.24 10.69
N GLU A 196 -8.56 -19.68 9.57
CA GLU A 196 -7.79 -20.37 8.52
C GLU A 196 -6.78 -19.43 7.86
N ASN A 197 -7.22 -18.24 7.46
CA ASN A 197 -6.37 -17.23 6.82
C ASN A 197 -5.29 -16.71 7.78
N LYS A 198 -5.65 -16.54 9.06
CA LYS A 198 -4.71 -16.22 10.14
C LYS A 198 -3.60 -17.28 10.23
N ARG A 199 -3.96 -18.56 10.28
CA ARG A 199 -2.99 -19.67 10.38
C ARG A 199 -2.04 -19.71 9.18
N LYS A 200 -2.54 -19.51 7.96
CA LYS A 200 -1.69 -19.41 6.75
C LYS A 200 -0.69 -18.26 6.86
N ARG A 201 -1.11 -17.10 7.39
CA ARG A 201 -0.23 -15.94 7.60
C ARG A 201 0.80 -16.17 8.69
N GLU A 202 0.42 -16.77 9.81
CA GLU A 202 1.34 -17.12 10.88
C GLU A 202 2.45 -18.05 10.40
N ILE A 203 2.10 -19.10 9.64
CA ILE A 203 3.09 -20.01 9.05
C ILE A 203 4.04 -19.25 8.12
N LYS A 204 3.50 -18.41 7.22
CA LYS A 204 4.33 -17.59 6.31
C LYS A 204 5.24 -16.63 7.07
N HIS A 205 4.73 -15.99 8.12
CA HIS A 205 5.47 -15.07 8.98
C HIS A 205 6.60 -15.80 9.70
N LEU A 206 6.31 -16.92 10.36
CA LEU A 206 7.29 -17.73 11.08
C LEU A 206 8.41 -18.21 10.15
N ASN A 207 8.07 -18.66 8.94
CA ASN A 207 9.06 -19.05 7.93
C ASN A 207 9.96 -17.88 7.51
N ALA A 208 9.39 -16.69 7.33
CA ALA A 208 10.15 -15.48 6.99
C ALA A 208 11.09 -15.04 8.13
N VAL A 209 10.61 -15.05 9.38
CA VAL A 209 11.40 -14.70 10.57
C VAL A 209 12.56 -15.69 10.77
N LYS A 210 12.30 -17.00 10.64
CA LYS A 210 13.35 -18.03 10.71
C LYS A 210 14.42 -17.82 9.64
N ARG A 211 14.01 -17.59 8.39
CA ARG A 211 14.94 -17.34 7.27
C ARG A 211 15.82 -16.12 7.51
N ASN A 212 15.24 -15.05 8.06
CA ASN A 212 15.92 -13.77 8.25
C ASN A 212 16.56 -13.61 9.65
N ARG A 213 16.55 -14.65 10.49
CA ARG A 213 16.99 -14.61 11.91
C ARG A 213 16.38 -13.44 12.70
N GLY A 214 15.13 -13.10 12.42
CA GLY A 214 14.42 -11.98 13.05
C GLY A 214 13.86 -12.35 14.42
N THR A 215 13.39 -11.34 15.15
CA THR A 215 12.59 -11.51 16.37
C THR A 215 11.10 -11.40 16.06
N ILE A 216 10.30 -12.17 16.79
CA ILE A 216 8.85 -12.14 16.70
C ILE A 216 8.36 -10.94 17.52
N ASN A 217 7.52 -10.11 16.91
CA ASN A 217 6.87 -8.97 17.57
C ASN A 217 5.37 -9.28 17.74
N ASP A 218 4.87 -9.28 18.97
CA ASP A 218 3.47 -9.58 19.29
C ASP A 218 2.49 -8.70 18.54
N ARG A 219 2.81 -7.41 18.37
CA ARG A 219 1.99 -6.50 17.57
C ARG A 219 1.96 -6.93 16.10
N SER A 220 3.08 -7.41 15.57
CA SER A 220 3.11 -7.91 14.19
C SER A 220 2.33 -9.21 14.02
N ILE A 221 2.21 -10.04 15.06
CA ILE A 221 1.36 -11.23 15.03
C ILE A 221 -0.11 -10.83 15.06
N ALA A 222 -0.51 -9.90 15.93
CA ALA A 222 -1.89 -9.43 16.00
C ALA A 222 -2.37 -8.84 14.66
N TRP A 223 -1.48 -8.19 13.91
CA TRP A 223 -1.77 -7.71 12.55
C TRP A 223 -1.95 -8.83 11.51
N ASN A 224 -1.56 -10.08 11.79
CA ASN A 224 -1.87 -11.22 10.91
C ASN A 224 -3.37 -11.56 10.92
N GLU A 225 -4.13 -11.07 11.90
CA GLU A 225 -5.58 -11.26 12.02
C GLU A 225 -6.38 -10.23 11.21
N VAL A 226 -5.71 -9.28 10.58
CA VAL A 226 -6.36 -8.11 9.98
C VAL A 226 -5.93 -7.90 8.53
N ASN A 227 -6.89 -7.50 7.70
CA ASN A 227 -6.65 -6.75 6.49
C ASN A 227 -7.08 -5.31 6.70
N ALA A 228 -6.14 -4.36 6.61
CA ALA A 228 -6.46 -2.95 6.68
C ALA A 228 -5.99 -2.24 5.42
N TYR A 229 -6.91 -1.55 4.78
CA TYR A 229 -6.68 -0.72 3.59
C TYR A 229 -7.08 0.72 3.88
N ILE A 230 -6.36 1.65 3.26
CA ILE A 230 -6.71 3.06 3.25
C ILE A 230 -6.91 3.54 1.82
N THR A 231 -7.83 4.47 1.66
CA THR A 231 -8.19 5.03 0.35
C THR A 231 -8.76 6.43 0.47
N ASN A 232 -8.46 7.30 -0.48
CA ASN A 232 -9.13 8.60 -0.65
C ASN A 232 -10.22 8.55 -1.74
N VAL A 233 -10.50 7.37 -2.30
CA VAL A 233 -11.63 7.15 -3.22
C VAL A 233 -12.94 7.40 -2.48
N PRO A 234 -13.90 8.17 -3.02
CA PRO A 234 -15.21 8.36 -2.43
C PRO A 234 -15.98 7.04 -2.28
N GLU A 235 -16.83 6.93 -1.27
CA GLU A 235 -17.62 5.72 -1.00
C GLU A 235 -18.61 5.41 -2.12
N GLU A 236 -19.16 6.45 -2.74
CA GLU A 236 -20.10 6.36 -3.85
C GLU A 236 -19.48 5.67 -5.09
N ILE A 237 -18.15 5.70 -5.17
CA ILE A 237 -17.38 5.08 -6.26
C ILE A 237 -16.88 3.68 -5.87
N LEU A 238 -16.50 3.50 -4.60
CA LEU A 238 -15.98 2.24 -4.09
C LEU A 238 -16.49 1.97 -2.68
N SER A 239 -17.47 1.07 -2.56
CA SER A 239 -17.98 0.55 -1.29
C SER A 239 -17.00 -0.45 -0.67
N ALA A 240 -17.08 -0.62 0.65
CA ALA A 240 -16.33 -1.64 1.38
C ALA A 240 -16.93 -3.06 1.31
N GLU A 241 -18.18 -3.18 0.82
CA GLU A 241 -18.91 -4.44 0.59
C GLU A 241 -18.43 -5.19 -0.66
#